data_AF-A0A6P2FVA5-F1
#
_entry.id   AF-A0A6P2FVA5-F1
#
_cell.length_a   1.000
_cell.length_b   1.000
_cell.length_c   1.000
_cell.angle_alpha   90.00
_cell.angle_beta   90.00
_cell.angle_gamma   90.00
#
_symmetry.space_group_name_H-M   'P 1'
#
loop_
_entity.id
_entity.type
_entity.pdbx_description
1 polymer ?
#
loop_
_entity_poly.entity_id
_entity_poly.type
_entity_poly.pdbx_seq_one_letter_code
_entity_poly.pdbx_strand_id
1 'polypeptide(L)'
;MSASTLRYEPRDDGNAALRERLKELAGQHRRHGYRMLHSRLQIDGWAINVKRTYRIYREEGLMVRERRRKKLPVPERQPLVRPIQPNEVWSMDFVFDELANGRRVKTLRTKARVRVFHYKVIT
;
A
#
# COMPACT_ATOMS: atom_id res chain seq x y z
N MET A 1 -45.36 12.78 -17.47
CA MET A 1 -44.80 12.42 -16.15
C MET A 1 -45.85 11.62 -15.39
N SER A 2 -45.47 10.51 -14.76
CA SER A 2 -46.41 9.66 -14.00
C SER A 2 -46.90 10.35 -12.73
N ALA A 3 -48.19 10.22 -12.40
CA ALA A 3 -48.77 10.73 -11.16
C ALA A 3 -48.11 10.12 -9.90
N SER A 4 -47.51 8.93 -10.02
CA SER A 4 -46.77 8.27 -8.93
C SER A 4 -45.48 9.00 -8.55
N THR A 5 -44.82 9.65 -9.49
CA THR A 5 -43.59 10.43 -9.23
C THR A 5 -43.90 11.75 -8.53
N LEU A 6 -45.09 12.33 -8.79
CA LEU A 6 -45.54 13.59 -8.19
C LEU A 6 -46.00 13.44 -6.73
N ARG A 7 -46.20 12.21 -6.25
CA ARG A 7 -46.63 11.88 -4.87
C ARG A 7 -45.52 11.22 -4.04
N TYR A 8 -44.31 11.18 -4.56
CA TYR A 8 -43.19 10.59 -3.83
C TYR A 8 -42.77 11.54 -2.70
N GLU A 9 -43.02 11.11 -1.46
CA GLU A 9 -42.42 11.73 -0.29
C GLU A 9 -41.14 10.96 0.09
N PRO A 10 -39.99 11.64 0.19
CA PRO A 10 -38.76 11.00 0.65
C PRO A 10 -38.96 10.54 2.09
N ARG A 11 -38.94 9.22 2.29
CA ARG A 11 -39.04 8.59 3.60
C ARG A 11 -37.70 8.70 4.32
N ASP A 12 -37.73 8.98 5.63
CA ASP A 12 -36.51 8.92 6.44
C ASP A 12 -35.92 7.50 6.37
N ASP A 13 -34.63 7.44 6.06
CA ASP A 13 -33.93 6.18 5.81
C ASP A 13 -33.71 5.35 7.09
N GLY A 14 -33.98 5.91 8.27
CA GLY A 14 -33.72 5.30 9.58
C GLY A 14 -32.22 5.01 9.80
N ASN A 15 -31.35 5.65 9.03
CA ASN A 15 -29.91 5.38 9.00
C ASN A 15 -29.11 6.23 10.00
N ALA A 16 -29.75 7.12 10.76
CA ALA A 16 -29.06 8.05 11.66
C ALA A 16 -28.18 7.33 12.69
N ALA A 17 -28.73 6.34 13.40
CA ALA A 17 -27.97 5.57 14.38
C ALA A 17 -26.81 4.79 13.76
N LEU A 18 -27.01 4.27 12.54
CA LEU A 18 -25.98 3.57 11.80
C LEU A 18 -24.85 4.52 11.34
N ARG A 19 -25.19 5.71 10.84
CA ARG A 19 -24.22 6.75 10.42
C ARG A 19 -23.35 7.16 11.59
N GLU A 20 -23.94 7.45 12.74
CA GLU A 20 -23.21 7.85 13.94
C GLU A 20 -22.28 6.73 14.44
N ARG A 21 -22.78 5.50 14.52
CA ARG A 21 -21.92 4.36 14.90
C ARG A 21 -20.77 4.14 13.94
N LEU A 22 -21.00 4.34 12.64
CA LEU A 22 -19.97 4.17 11.61
C LEU A 22 -18.91 5.26 11.68
N LYS A 23 -19.29 6.51 12.01
CA LYS A 23 -18.37 7.62 12.27
C LYS A 23 -17.52 7.36 13.50
N GLU A 24 -18.10 6.87 14.60
CA GLU A 24 -17.34 6.48 15.79
C GLU A 24 -16.27 5.43 15.47
N LEU A 25 -16.68 4.34 14.80
CA LEU A 25 -15.75 3.25 14.44
C LEU A 25 -14.67 3.73 13.46
N ALA A 26 -15.01 4.62 12.52
CA ALA A 26 -14.04 5.21 11.61
C ALA A 26 -13.06 6.16 12.34
N GLY A 27 -13.52 6.88 13.36
CA GLY A 27 -12.70 7.72 14.24
C GLY A 27 -11.71 6.91 15.06
N GLN A 28 -12.18 5.83 15.70
CA GLN A 28 -11.35 4.90 16.46
C GLN A 28 -10.34 4.16 15.57
N HIS A 29 -10.72 3.88 14.33
CA HIS A 29 -9.93 3.06 13.42
C HIS A 29 -9.75 3.66 12.03
N ARG A 30 -8.97 4.74 11.96
CA ARG A 30 -8.73 5.53 10.74
C ARG A 30 -8.18 4.75 9.52
N ARG A 31 -7.63 3.54 9.70
CA ARG A 31 -7.08 2.70 8.62
C ARG A 31 -8.07 1.68 8.05
N HIS A 32 -9.22 1.53 8.67
CA HIS A 32 -10.17 0.49 8.27
C HIS A 32 -11.03 0.95 7.10
N GLY A 33 -11.05 0.14 6.05
CA GLY A 33 -12.03 0.28 4.97
C GLY A 33 -13.41 -0.26 5.38
N TYR A 34 -14.40 -0.03 4.52
CA TYR A 34 -15.80 -0.38 4.78
C TYR A 34 -16.02 -1.86 5.17
N ARG A 35 -15.24 -2.82 4.64
CA ARG A 35 -15.38 -4.25 4.99
C ARG A 35 -15.02 -4.51 6.45
N MET A 36 -13.97 -3.88 6.95
CA MET A 36 -13.48 -4.11 8.31
C MET A 36 -14.32 -3.35 9.35
N LEU A 37 -14.93 -2.23 8.94
CA LEU A 37 -15.97 -1.56 9.72
C LEU A 37 -17.27 -2.39 9.71
N HIS A 38 -17.63 -3.00 8.59
CA HIS A 38 -18.79 -3.88 8.49
C HIS A 38 -18.68 -5.10 9.41
N SER A 39 -17.52 -5.77 9.45
CA SER A 39 -17.31 -6.88 10.39
C SER A 39 -17.44 -6.45 11.84
N ARG A 40 -17.02 -5.23 12.19
CA ARG A 40 -17.23 -4.69 13.55
C ARG A 40 -18.70 -4.41 13.84
N LEU A 41 -19.42 -3.85 12.88
CA LEU A 41 -20.87 -3.66 13.01
C LEU A 41 -21.59 -5.01 13.20
N GLN A 42 -21.14 -6.08 12.54
CA GLN A 42 -21.68 -7.43 12.78
C GLN A 42 -21.39 -7.95 14.19
N ILE A 43 -20.18 -7.69 14.73
CA ILE A 43 -19.84 -8.04 16.12
C ILE A 43 -20.70 -7.24 17.10
N ASP A 44 -20.97 -5.97 16.80
CA ASP A 44 -21.88 -5.10 17.56
C ASP A 44 -23.37 -5.51 17.42
N GLY A 45 -23.68 -6.59 16.71
CA GLY A 45 -25.03 -7.15 16.57
C GLY A 45 -25.88 -6.56 15.43
N TRP A 46 -25.29 -5.75 14.54
CA TRP A 46 -26.04 -5.15 13.44
C TRP A 46 -26.22 -6.11 12.26
N ALA A 47 -27.45 -6.55 12.02
CA ALA A 47 -27.83 -7.41 10.88
C ALA A 47 -28.05 -6.59 9.59
N ILE A 48 -26.99 -5.93 9.10
CA ILE A 48 -27.06 -5.07 7.90
C ILE A 48 -26.40 -5.73 6.70
N ASN A 49 -26.86 -5.43 5.48
CA ASN A 49 -26.17 -5.82 4.26
C ASN A 49 -24.88 -4.99 4.05
N VAL A 50 -23.79 -5.64 3.64
CA VAL A 50 -22.51 -5.02 3.27
C VAL A 50 -22.71 -3.86 2.27
N LYS A 51 -23.63 -3.99 1.31
CA LYS A 51 -23.93 -2.94 0.31
C LYS A 51 -24.47 -1.65 0.95
N ARG A 52 -25.33 -1.78 1.97
CA ARG A 52 -25.88 -0.63 2.72
C ARG A 52 -24.79 0.07 3.52
N THR A 53 -23.91 -0.71 4.14
CA THR A 53 -22.71 -0.21 4.84
C THR A 53 -21.80 0.58 3.90
N TYR A 54 -21.52 0.03 2.71
CA TYR A 54 -20.71 0.70 1.70
C TYR A 54 -21.31 2.01 1.19
N ARG A 55 -22.64 2.04 0.95
CA ARG A 55 -23.34 3.24 0.49
C ARG A 55 -23.20 4.38 1.51
N ILE A 56 -23.52 4.12 2.77
CA ILE A 56 -23.43 5.11 3.85
C ILE A 56 -21.96 5.54 4.06
N TYR A 57 -21.03 4.60 4.04
CA TYR A 57 -19.59 4.89 4.13
C TYR A 57 -19.10 5.83 3.03
N ARG A 58 -19.63 5.70 1.80
CA ARG A 58 -19.34 6.63 0.69
C ARG A 58 -19.98 7.99 0.89
N GLU A 59 -21.25 8.04 1.31
CA GLU A 59 -21.99 9.28 1.55
C GLU A 59 -21.36 10.12 2.68
N GLU A 60 -20.89 9.46 3.74
CA GLU A 60 -20.21 10.11 4.88
C GLU A 60 -18.75 10.49 4.59
N GLY A 61 -18.24 10.23 3.38
CA GLY A 61 -16.88 10.59 3.00
C GLY A 61 -15.77 9.84 3.76
N LEU A 62 -16.09 8.70 4.37
CA LEU A 62 -15.19 7.96 5.27
C LEU A 62 -14.09 7.16 4.55
N MET A 63 -13.88 7.41 3.25
CA MET A 63 -12.87 6.71 2.48
C MET A 63 -11.47 6.93 3.04
N VAL A 64 -10.83 5.83 3.43
CA VAL A 64 -9.40 5.80 3.74
C VAL A 64 -8.63 6.35 2.53
N ARG A 65 -8.04 7.53 2.71
CA ARG A 65 -7.19 8.16 1.71
C ARG A 65 -5.93 7.32 1.52
N GLU A 66 -5.66 6.94 0.27
CA GLU A 66 -4.42 6.27 -0.07
C GLU A 66 -3.23 7.22 0.18
N ARG A 67 -2.33 6.82 1.08
CA ARG A 67 -1.11 7.58 1.35
C ARG A 67 -0.18 7.41 0.17
N ARG A 68 -0.09 8.41 -0.69
CA ARG A 68 0.94 8.46 -1.73
C ARG A 68 2.32 8.37 -1.07
N ARG A 69 3.14 7.41 -1.50
CA ARG A 69 4.54 7.29 -1.09
C ARG A 69 5.24 8.61 -1.42
N LYS A 70 5.82 9.27 -0.40
CA LYS A 70 6.65 10.45 -0.62
C LYS A 70 7.83 10.03 -1.50
N LYS A 71 7.96 10.62 -2.69
CA LYS A 71 9.17 10.48 -3.50
C LYS A 71 10.22 11.37 -2.86
N LEU A 72 11.26 10.75 -2.30
CA LEU A 72 12.45 11.49 -1.87
C LEU A 72 13.20 11.98 -3.12
N PRO A 73 13.78 13.18 -3.12
CA PRO A 73 14.67 13.60 -4.19
C PRO A 73 15.82 12.61 -4.32
N VAL A 74 16.24 12.34 -5.56
CA VAL A 74 17.37 11.44 -5.82
C VAL A 74 18.63 12.15 -5.32
N PRO A 75 19.39 11.58 -4.35
CA PRO A 75 20.63 12.20 -3.90
C PRO A 75 21.66 12.20 -5.04
N GLU A 76 22.57 13.18 -5.03
CA GLU A 76 23.69 13.22 -5.96
C GLU A 76 24.55 11.95 -5.81
N ARG A 77 24.77 11.25 -6.91
CA ARG A 77 25.52 9.99 -6.90
C ARG A 77 27.01 10.29 -6.79
N GLN A 78 27.61 9.97 -5.65
CA GLN A 78 29.07 10.03 -5.52
C GLN A 78 29.73 9.00 -6.44
N PRO A 79 30.83 9.36 -7.13
CA PRO A 79 31.57 8.42 -7.96
C PRO A 79 32.17 7.30 -7.09
N LEU A 80 32.08 6.06 -7.56
CA LEU A 80 32.62 4.91 -6.85
C LEU A 80 34.15 4.91 -6.90
N VAL A 81 34.80 4.73 -5.75
CA VAL A 81 36.26 4.55 -5.65
C VAL A 81 36.66 3.29 -6.41
N ARG A 82 37.68 3.41 -7.27
CA ARG A 82 38.25 2.28 -8.01
C ARG A 82 39.38 1.67 -7.18
N PRO A 83 39.34 0.36 -6.88
CA PRO A 83 40.42 -0.30 -6.16
C PRO A 83 41.69 -0.33 -7.02
N ILE A 84 42.82 -0.10 -6.38
CA ILE A 84 44.17 -0.12 -6.95
C ILE A 84 44.75 -1.54 -6.87
N GLN A 85 44.40 -2.29 -5.82
CA GLN A 85 44.86 -3.66 -5.60
C GLN A 85 43.71 -4.69 -5.61
N PRO A 86 43.99 -5.96 -5.98
CA PRO A 86 43.04 -7.04 -5.75
C PRO A 86 42.61 -7.10 -4.27
N ASN A 87 41.36 -7.52 -4.03
CA ASN A 87 40.77 -7.69 -2.69
C ASN A 87 40.58 -6.41 -1.84
N GLU A 88 40.79 -5.23 -2.39
CA GLU A 88 40.61 -3.95 -1.68
C GLU A 88 39.13 -3.58 -1.48
N VAL A 89 38.26 -3.93 -2.44
CA VAL A 89 36.82 -3.62 -2.38
C VAL A 89 35.99 -4.85 -2.74
N TRP A 90 35.11 -5.23 -1.82
CA TRP A 90 34.14 -6.30 -1.97
C TRP A 90 32.73 -5.73 -1.93
N SER A 91 31.89 -6.13 -2.89
CA SER A 91 30.46 -5.86 -2.85
C SER A 91 29.71 -7.17 -2.67
N MET A 92 28.81 -7.19 -1.70
CA MET A 92 27.94 -8.33 -1.43
C MET A 92 26.48 -7.90 -1.57
N ASP A 93 25.70 -8.66 -2.32
CA ASP A 93 24.28 -8.44 -2.52
C ASP A 93 23.50 -9.75 -2.38
N PHE A 94 22.25 -9.65 -1.92
CA PHE A 94 21.33 -10.78 -1.90
C PHE A 94 20.37 -10.66 -3.07
N VAL A 95 20.25 -11.74 -3.83
CA VAL A 95 19.23 -11.88 -4.87
C VAL A 95 18.16 -12.81 -4.37
N PHE A 96 16.90 -12.36 -4.46
CA PHE A 96 15.74 -13.18 -4.17
C PHE A 96 15.14 -13.64 -5.49
N ASP A 97 14.89 -14.94 -5.60
CA ASP A 97 14.27 -15.54 -6.77
C ASP A 97 13.23 -16.58 -6.33
N GLU A 98 12.36 -16.97 -7.25
CA GLU A 98 11.33 -17.98 -7.02
C GLU A 98 11.49 -19.12 -8.03
N LEU A 99 11.69 -20.33 -7.52
CA LEU A 99 11.78 -21.52 -8.36
C LEU A 99 10.40 -21.85 -8.96
N ALA A 100 10.38 -22.62 -10.04
CA ALA A 100 9.13 -23.04 -10.71
C ALA A 100 8.11 -23.77 -9.79
N ASN A 101 8.58 -24.29 -8.64
CA ASN A 101 7.76 -24.92 -7.62
C ASN A 101 7.26 -23.95 -6.51
N GLY A 102 7.42 -22.63 -6.69
CA GLY A 102 7.00 -21.60 -5.73
C GLY A 102 7.92 -21.43 -4.52
N ARG A 103 9.02 -22.18 -4.42
CA ARG A 103 9.99 -22.01 -3.32
C ARG A 103 10.84 -20.77 -3.58
N ARG A 104 10.86 -19.87 -2.59
CA ARG A 104 11.71 -18.69 -2.60
C ARG A 104 13.13 -19.05 -2.20
N VAL A 105 14.09 -18.63 -2.99
CA VAL A 105 15.52 -18.82 -2.74
C VAL A 105 16.16 -17.46 -2.52
N LYS A 106 17.06 -17.40 -1.54
CA LYS A 106 17.90 -16.23 -1.25
C LYS A 106 19.35 -16.60 -1.54
N THR A 107 19.92 -16.00 -2.57
CA THR A 107 21.29 -16.27 -3.01
C THR A 107 22.18 -15.11 -2.60
N LEU A 108 23.28 -15.40 -1.90
CA LEU A 108 24.35 -14.43 -1.66
C LEU A 108 25.23 -14.36 -2.90
N ARG A 109 25.44 -13.15 -3.41
CA ARG A 109 26.39 -12.87 -4.48
C ARG A 109 27.50 -12.00 -3.93
N THR A 110 28.74 -12.45 -4.08
CA THR A 110 29.95 -11.70 -3.73
C THR A 110 30.69 -11.33 -5.00
N LYS A 111 31.04 -10.06 -5.18
CA LYS A 111 31.90 -9.59 -6.27
C LYS A 111 33.11 -8.87 -5.70
N ALA A 112 34.30 -9.36 -6.03
CA ALA A 112 35.52 -8.58 -5.91
C ALA A 112 35.59 -7.61 -7.10
N ARG A 113 35.83 -6.31 -6.84
CA ARG A 113 36.07 -5.35 -7.92
C ARG A 113 37.56 -5.40 -8.27
N VAL A 114 37.88 -5.84 -9.48
CA VAL A 114 39.23 -5.72 -10.06
C VAL A 114 39.10 -5.08 -11.43
N ARG A 115 39.68 -3.88 -11.62
CA ARG A 115 40.00 -3.34 -12.94
C ARG A 115 41.36 -2.65 -12.85
N VAL A 116 42.41 -3.45 -12.98
CA VAL A 116 43.76 -2.98 -13.22
C VAL A 116 43.98 -3.00 -14.73
N PHE A 117 43.73 -1.88 -15.40
CA PHE A 117 44.23 -1.70 -16.77
C PHE A 117 45.50 -0.84 -16.68
N HIS A 118 46.66 -1.51 -16.62
CA HIS A 118 47.93 -0.87 -16.90
C HIS A 118 48.18 -0.99 -18.41
N TYR A 119 47.91 0.08 -19.16
CA TYR A 119 48.45 0.21 -20.52
C TYR A 119 49.88 0.73 -20.36
N LYS A 120 50.87 -0.13 -20.58
CA LYS A 120 52.23 0.36 -20.81
C LYS A 120 52.25 1.05 -22.17
N VAL A 121 52.54 2.35 -22.16
CA VAL A 121 52.93 3.12 -23.35
C VAL A 121 54.24 2.54 -23.86
N ILE A 122 54.24 2.03 -25.08
CA ILE A 122 55.47 1.73 -25.83
C ILE A 122 55.84 3.07 -26.50
N THR A 123 56.87 3.72 -25.96
CA THR A 123 57.64 4.76 -26.64
C THR A 123 58.93 4.14 -27.13
#